data_AF-A0A836RJW4-F1
#
_entry.id   AF-A0A836RJW4-F1
#
_cell.length_a   1.000
_cell.length_b   1.000
_cell.length_c   1.000
_cell.angle_alpha   90.00
_cell.angle_beta   90.00
_cell.angle_gamma   90.00
#
_symmetry.space_group_name_H-M   'P 1'
#
loop_
_entity.id
_entity.type
_entity.pdbx_description
1 polymer ?
#
loop_
_entity_poly.entity_id
_entity_poly.type
_entity_poly.pdbx_seq_one_letter_code
_entity_poly.pdbx_strand_id
1 'polypeptide(L)'
;MKFMSFLLILFTCGFALGQSFYLSAHDTAGSGEPGISYEMDVYIVNTSGNDMTILISRVTEVLPDEDWNTNMCFGEVCYPPYT
;
A
#
# COMPACT_ATOMS: atom_id res chain seq x y z
N MET A 1 -16.01 42.51 10.23
CA MET A 1 -15.95 41.43 9.22
C MET A 1 -14.55 41.11 8.69
N LYS A 2 -13.46 41.82 9.07
CA LYS A 2 -12.08 41.49 8.61
C LYS A 2 -11.35 40.42 9.46
N PHE A 3 -11.82 40.16 10.68
CA PHE A 3 -11.19 39.18 11.58
C PHE A 3 -11.51 37.71 11.23
N MET A 4 -12.63 37.46 10.54
CA MET A 4 -13.12 36.11 10.21
C MET A 4 -12.33 35.47 9.06
N SER A 5 -11.75 36.27 8.17
CA SER A 5 -10.96 35.79 7.02
C SER A 5 -9.59 35.23 7.44
N PHE A 6 -9.01 35.72 8.54
CA PHE A 6 -7.69 35.28 9.02
C PHE A 6 -7.74 33.88 9.63
N LEU A 7 -8.84 33.56 10.33
CA LEU A 7 -9.06 32.24 10.93
C LEU A 7 -9.25 31.13 9.89
N LEU A 8 -9.85 31.44 8.73
CA LEU A 8 -10.04 30.45 7.66
C LEU A 8 -8.71 30.02 7.01
N ILE A 9 -7.75 30.95 6.88
CA ILE A 9 -6.43 30.69 6.28
C ILE A 9 -5.55 29.84 7.21
N LEU A 10 -5.63 30.06 8.53
CA LEU A 10 -4.93 29.23 9.51
C LEU A 10 -5.51 27.81 9.59
N PHE A 11 -6.81 27.64 9.32
CA PHE A 11 -7.45 26.32 9.35
C PHE A 11 -7.04 25.43 8.16
N THR A 12 -6.75 26.00 6.99
CA THR A 12 -6.37 25.22 5.80
C THR A 12 -4.95 24.66 5.84
N CYS A 13 -4.04 25.24 6.62
CA CYS A 13 -2.68 24.72 6.77
C CYS A 13 -2.57 23.54 7.74
N GLY A 14 -3.59 23.27 8.55
CA GLY A 14 -3.55 22.24 9.60
C GLY A 14 -3.79 20.79 9.11
N PHE A 15 -4.27 20.60 7.89
CA PHE A 15 -4.71 19.28 7.39
C PHE A 15 -3.74 18.59 6.42
N ALA A 16 -2.56 19.18 6.16
CA ALA A 16 -1.53 18.54 5.38
C ALA A 16 -0.64 17.60 6.23
N LEU A 17 -1.23 16.87 7.18
CA LEU A 17 -0.62 15.65 7.71
C LEU A 17 -0.71 14.59 6.62
N GLY A 18 0.04 14.84 5.54
CA GLY A 18 0.17 13.96 4.40
C GLY A 18 0.70 12.64 4.89
N GLN A 19 0.05 11.57 4.43
CA GLN A 19 0.57 10.22 4.52
C GLN A 19 2.08 10.25 4.18
N SER A 20 2.92 9.77 5.10
CA SER A 20 4.38 9.83 4.98
C SER A 20 4.94 8.83 3.95
N PHE A 21 4.04 8.14 3.24
CA PHE A 21 4.35 7.24 2.15
C PHE A 21 3.25 7.30 1.09
N TYR A 22 3.55 6.88 -0.13
CA TYR A 22 2.53 6.51 -1.10
C TYR A 22 2.75 5.08 -1.59
N LEU A 23 1.66 4.47 -2.05
CA LEU A 23 1.63 3.15 -2.67
C LEU A 23 1.47 3.32 -4.17
N SER A 24 2.31 2.66 -4.95
CA SER A 24 2.19 2.55 -6.39
C SER A 24 2.14 1.07 -6.75
N ALA A 25 0.96 0.59 -7.10
CA ALA A 25 0.78 -0.74 -7.65
C ALA A 25 0.72 -0.63 -9.18
N HIS A 26 1.51 -1.43 -9.89
CA HIS A 26 1.35 -1.53 -11.35
C HIS A 26 0.11 -2.35 -11.69
N ASP A 27 -0.08 -3.44 -10.95
CA ASP A 27 -1.18 -4.36 -11.09
C ASP A 27 -1.98 -4.44 -9.79
N THR A 28 -3.29 -4.25 -9.86
CA THR A 28 -4.21 -4.40 -8.72
C THR A 28 -5.09 -5.63 -8.85
N ALA A 29 -5.09 -6.27 -10.02
CA ALA A 29 -5.78 -7.50 -10.31
C ALA A 29 -5.02 -8.22 -11.43
N GLY A 30 -4.98 -9.56 -11.35
CA GLY A 30 -4.45 -10.42 -12.39
C GLY A 30 -5.43 -11.55 -12.68
N SER A 31 -5.38 -12.06 -13.91
CA SER A 31 -6.08 -13.30 -14.29
C SER A 31 -5.08 -14.26 -14.90
N GLY A 32 -5.29 -15.56 -14.67
CA GLY A 32 -4.33 -16.56 -15.08
C GLY A 32 -4.85 -17.95 -15.37
N GLU A 33 -4.03 -18.70 -16.10
CA GLU A 33 -4.27 -20.11 -16.37
C GLU A 33 -3.54 -20.99 -15.35
N PRO A 34 -4.11 -22.15 -14.99
CA PRO A 34 -3.44 -23.10 -14.10
C PRO A 34 -2.03 -23.48 -14.59
N GLY A 35 -1.07 -23.50 -13.67
CA GLY A 35 0.33 -23.83 -13.97
C GLY A 35 1.21 -22.65 -14.36
N ILE A 36 0.66 -21.44 -14.43
CA ILE A 36 1.41 -20.20 -14.66
C ILE A 36 1.57 -19.44 -13.34
N SER A 37 2.77 -18.89 -13.10
CA SER A 37 3.02 -17.99 -11.97
C SER A 37 2.63 -16.56 -12.35
N TYR A 38 1.92 -15.89 -11.44
CA TYR A 38 1.59 -14.47 -11.56
C TYR A 38 2.30 -13.68 -10.48
N GLU A 39 2.95 -12.61 -10.90
CA GLU A 39 3.67 -11.68 -10.03
C GLU A 39 2.94 -10.34 -10.04
N MET A 40 2.76 -9.76 -8.86
CA MET A 40 2.14 -8.44 -8.69
C MET A 40 3.11 -7.52 -7.96
N ASP A 41 3.53 -6.46 -8.64
CA ASP A 41 4.50 -5.52 -8.10
C ASP A 41 3.82 -4.32 -7.42
N VAL A 42 4.15 -4.14 -6.14
CA VAL A 42 3.72 -2.98 -5.35
C VAL A 42 4.94 -2.27 -4.80
N TYR A 43 5.06 -1.00 -5.15
CA TYR A 43 6.10 -0.11 -4.68
C TYR A 43 5.57 0.74 -3.53
N ILE A 44 6.31 0.76 -2.42
CA ILE A 44 6.05 1.63 -1.28
C ILE A 44 7.15 2.67 -1.22
N VAL A 45 6.78 3.93 -1.36
CA VAL A 45 7.76 5.03 -1.38
C VAL A 45 7.56 5.89 -0.15
N ASN A 46 8.60 5.93 0.69
CA ASN A 46 8.67 6.84 1.83
C ASN A 46 8.88 8.28 1.32
N THR A 47 7.90 9.15 1.57
CA THR A 47 7.97 10.57 1.20
C THR A 47 8.43 11.44 2.36
N SER A 48 8.64 10.86 3.54
CA SER A 48 9.22 11.55 4.67
C SER A 48 10.74 11.60 4.59
N GLY A 49 11.34 12.59 5.25
CA GLY A 49 12.79 12.66 5.44
C GLY A 49 13.31 11.78 6.58
N ASN A 50 12.48 10.91 7.16
CA ASN A 50 12.80 10.08 8.31
C ASN A 50 12.62 8.60 7.97
N ASP A 51 13.27 7.73 8.74
CA ASP A 51 13.05 6.28 8.64
C ASP A 51 11.60 5.93 9.00
N MET A 52 11.05 4.95 8.27
CA MET A 52 9.69 4.47 8.45
C MET A 52 9.69 2.95 8.63
N THR A 53 8.93 2.48 9.62
CA THR A 53 8.58 1.06 9.75
C THR A 53 7.18 0.83 9.19
N ILE A 54 7.03 -0.15 8.31
CA ILE A 54 5.76 -0.47 7.65
C ILE A 54 5.43 -1.93 7.94
N LEU A 55 4.16 -2.19 8.32
CA LEU A 55 3.61 -3.53 8.44
C LEU A 55 2.75 -3.81 7.22
N ILE A 56 3.09 -4.86 6.47
CA ILE A 56 2.31 -5.32 5.33
C ILE A 56 1.64 -6.64 5.72
N SER A 57 0.32 -6.72 5.50
CA SER A 57 -0.45 -7.93 5.76
C SER A 57 -1.47 -8.15 4.64
N ARG A 58 -1.67 -9.42 4.27
CA ARG A 58 -2.77 -9.83 3.40
C ARG A 58 -4.02 -9.95 4.27
N VAL A 59 -5.05 -9.15 4.00
CA VAL A 59 -6.28 -9.10 4.83
C VAL A 59 -7.36 -10.06 4.33
N THR A 60 -7.34 -10.40 3.04
CA THR A 60 -8.34 -11.29 2.42
C THR A 60 -7.65 -12.54 1.90
N GLU A 61 -8.18 -13.71 2.26
CA GLU A 61 -7.65 -15.02 1.86
C GLU A 61 -8.42 -15.65 0.69
N VAL A 62 -9.37 -14.92 0.11
CA VAL A 62 -10.14 -15.40 -1.03
C VAL A 62 -9.21 -15.46 -2.24
N LEU A 63 -8.62 -16.63 -2.44
CA LEU A 63 -7.96 -17.00 -3.67
C LEU A 63 -9.02 -17.51 -4.66
N PRO A 64 -8.77 -17.41 -5.98
CA PRO A 64 -9.75 -17.80 -6.99
C PRO A 64 -10.19 -19.27 -6.84
N ASP A 65 -9.28 -20.18 -6.48
CA ASP A 65 -9.54 -21.62 -6.26
C ASP A 65 -8.61 -22.19 -5.17
N GLU A 66 -8.89 -23.42 -4.69
CA GLU A 66 -8.14 -24.12 -3.64
C GLU A 66 -6.67 -24.44 -4.01
N ASP A 67 -6.32 -24.41 -5.30
CA ASP A 67 -4.99 -24.77 -5.80
C ASP A 67 -4.04 -23.57 -5.95
N TRP A 68 -4.50 -22.36 -5.63
CA TRP A 68 -3.66 -21.17 -5.70
C TRP A 68 -2.75 -21.08 -4.46
N ASN A 69 -1.46 -20.84 -4.70
CA ASN A 69 -0.51 -20.51 -3.65
C ASN A 69 0.02 -19.09 -3.89
N THR A 70 0.16 -18.30 -2.83
CA THR A 70 0.68 -16.93 -2.91
C THR A 70 1.84 -16.76 -1.96
N ASN A 71 2.93 -16.16 -2.44
CA ASN A 71 4.01 -15.70 -1.58
C ASN A 71 4.06 -14.18 -1.62
N MET A 72 4.40 -13.55 -0.50
CA MET A 72 4.66 -12.11 -0.45
C MET A 72 6.16 -11.90 -0.34
N CYS A 73 6.74 -11.15 -1.26
CA CYS A 73 8.18 -10.86 -1.25
C CYS A 73 8.44 -9.39 -0.95
N PHE A 74 9.50 -9.11 -0.17
CA PHE A 74 9.98 -7.77 0.11
C PHE A 74 11.50 -7.73 -0.12
N GLY A 75 11.92 -7.08 -1.20
CA GLY A 75 13.28 -7.23 -1.71
C GLY A 75 13.55 -8.69 -2.11
N GLU A 76 14.64 -9.27 -1.62
CA GLU A 76 15.02 -10.66 -1.91
C GLU A 76 14.41 -11.69 -0.94
N VAL A 77 13.58 -11.24 0.01
CA VAL A 77 13.01 -12.10 1.06
C VAL A 77 11.54 -12.38 0.78
N CYS A 78 11.19 -13.65 0.61
CA CYS A 78 9.80 -14.10 0.43
C CYS A 78 9.27 -14.78 1.69
N TYR A 79 8.06 -14.39 2.08
CA TYR A 79 7.32 -14.95 3.20
C TYR A 79 6.26 -15.92 2.68
N PRO A 80 6.10 -17.10 3.31
CA PRO A 80 5.05 -18.05 2.95
C PRO A 80 3.66 -17.41 3.17
N PRO A 81 2.61 -17.90 2.50
CA PRO A 81 1.25 -17.47 2.80
C PRO A 81 0.95 -17.71 4.28
N TYR A 82 0.23 -16.76 4.90
CA TYR A 82 -0.41 -17.04 6.20
C TYR A 82 -1.43 -18.18 5.98
N THR A 83 -1.30 -19.21 6.81
CA THR A 83 -2.23 -20.36 6.91
C THR A 83 -3.51 -19.96 7.61
#